data_AF-A0AB33J1S7-F1
#
_entry.id   AF-A0AB33J1S7-F1
#
_cell.length_a   1.000
_cell.length_b   1.000
_cell.length_c   1.000
_cell.angle_alpha   90.00
_cell.angle_beta   90.00
_cell.angle_gamma   90.00
#
_symmetry.space_group_name_H-M   'P 1'
#
loop_
_entity.id
_entity.type
_entity.pdbx_description
1 polymer ?
#
loop_
_entity_poly.entity_id
_entity_poly.type
_entity_poly.pdbx_seq_one_letter_code
_entity_poly.pdbx_strand_id
1 'polypeptide(L)'
;MTREILFRGKSKLTGMFLEGNLVIGRNGETSIVWFNTEQKECWTSVCPDTIGQYTGLKDKNGKKIFEGDILVCGREWTTLVLWNEELATFALQFIFENKVGKTPLGEWQPMEVISNIYDNPELLKGGK
;
A
#
# COMPACT_ATOMS: atom_id res chain seq x y z
N MET A 1 22.92 3.11 2.07
CA MET A 1 21.58 3.61 1.70
C MET A 1 20.68 3.54 2.92
N THR A 2 19.85 4.56 3.15
CA THR A 2 18.86 4.57 4.24
C THR A 2 17.49 4.25 3.63
N ARG A 3 16.88 3.13 4.05
CA ARG A 3 15.51 2.78 3.65
C ARG A 3 14.53 3.70 4.37
N GLU A 4 13.60 4.29 3.63
CA GLU A 4 12.46 4.99 4.23
C GLU A 4 11.52 3.96 4.87
N ILE A 5 11.28 4.09 6.18
CA ILE A 5 10.29 3.31 6.91
C ILE A 5 9.03 4.16 6.99
N LEU A 6 8.02 3.81 6.21
CA LEU A 6 6.78 4.56 6.14
C LEU A 6 5.61 3.59 6.06
N PHE A 7 4.52 3.96 6.72
CA PHE A 7 3.25 3.25 6.70
C PHE A 7 2.15 4.20 6.28
N ARG A 8 1.05 3.63 5.81
CA ARG A 8 -0.22 4.35 5.68
C ARG A 8 -1.33 3.63 6.43
N GLY A 9 -2.39 4.36 6.77
CA GLY A 9 -3.62 3.78 7.32
C GLY A 9 -4.81 4.70 7.11
N LYS A 10 -6.00 4.13 6.97
CA LYS A 10 -7.25 4.88 6.78
C LYS A 10 -7.74 5.42 8.12
N SER A 11 -7.83 6.74 8.23
CA SER A 11 -8.31 7.45 9.41
C SER A 11 -9.73 7.00 9.79
N LYS A 12 -9.92 6.64 11.06
CA LYS A 12 -11.27 6.32 11.58
C LYS A 12 -12.19 7.54 11.62
N LEU A 13 -11.61 8.75 11.64
CA LEU A 13 -12.36 10.01 11.72
C LEU A 13 -12.75 10.53 10.34
N THR A 14 -11.80 10.57 9.41
CA THR A 14 -11.99 11.23 8.10
C THR A 14 -12.20 10.26 6.95
N GLY A 15 -11.91 8.97 7.14
CA GLY A 15 -11.91 7.99 6.07
C GLY A 15 -10.79 8.17 5.03
N MET A 16 -9.86 9.10 5.25
CA MET A 16 -8.73 9.34 4.35
C MET A 16 -7.50 8.56 4.79
N PHE A 17 -6.64 8.16 3.84
CA PHE A 17 -5.32 7.62 4.17
C PHE A 17 -4.40 8.71 4.70
N LEU A 18 -3.69 8.37 5.78
CA LEU A 18 -2.60 9.15 6.33
C LEU A 18 -1.31 8.36 6.21
N GLU A 19 -0.22 9.03 5.84
CA GLU A 19 1.12 8.46 5.75
C GLU A 19 1.96 8.92 6.95
N GLY A 20 2.68 8.00 7.58
CA GLY A 20 3.53 8.33 8.73
C GLY A 20 4.08 7.10 9.45
N ASN A 21 4.44 7.29 10.72
CA ASN A 21 4.95 6.23 11.58
C ASN A 21 3.79 5.42 12.17
N LEU A 22 3.86 4.10 12.05
CA LEU A 22 2.90 3.20 12.65
C LEU A 22 3.18 3.03 14.15
N VAL A 23 2.14 3.22 14.96
CA VAL A 23 2.18 2.90 16.40
C VAL A 23 1.02 1.98 16.74
N ILE A 24 1.33 0.87 17.40
CA ILE A 24 0.36 -0.10 17.91
C ILE A 24 0.43 -0.11 19.43
N GLY A 25 -0.63 0.34 20.08
CA GLY A 25 -0.76 0.32 21.53
C GLY A 25 -0.91 -1.10 22.07
N ARG A 26 -0.62 -1.31 23.37
CA ARG A 26 -0.77 -2.62 24.03
C ARG A 26 -2.19 -3.18 23.99
N ASN A 27 -3.18 -2.30 23.88
CA ASN A 27 -4.59 -2.60 23.71
C ASN A 27 -4.99 -2.90 22.25
N GLY A 28 -4.05 -2.90 21.31
CA GLY A 28 -4.31 -3.06 19.88
C GLY A 28 -4.80 -1.80 19.18
N GLU A 29 -4.82 -0.64 19.86
CA GLU A 29 -5.13 0.63 19.20
C GLU A 29 -4.02 1.02 18.23
N THR A 30 -4.39 1.11 16.96
CA THR A 30 -3.48 1.48 15.88
C THR A 30 -3.62 2.96 15.54
N SER A 31 -2.49 3.64 15.45
CA SER A 31 -2.39 5.05 15.03
C SER A 31 -1.29 5.27 14.00
N ILE A 32 -1.48 6.26 13.14
CA ILE A 32 -0.43 6.85 12.33
C ILE A 32 -0.02 8.17 12.96
N VAL A 33 1.28 8.33 13.19
CA VAL A 33 1.91 9.58 13.63
C VAL A 33 2.46 10.30 12.40
N TRP A 34 1.97 11.50 12.13
CA TRP A 34 2.28 12.28 10.94
C TRP A 34 2.46 13.75 11.30
N PHE A 35 3.07 14.54 10.41
CA PHE A 35 3.28 15.96 10.61
C PHE A 35 2.29 16.76 9.75
N ASN A 36 1.60 17.70 10.37
CA ASN A 36 0.73 18.62 9.62
C ASN A 36 1.55 19.67 8.85
N THR A 37 0.86 20.57 8.15
CA THR A 37 1.49 21.65 7.36
C THR A 37 2.34 22.63 8.19
N GLU A 38 2.12 22.68 9.50
CA GLU A 38 2.89 23.49 10.46
C GLU A 38 4.04 22.71 11.12
N GLN A 39 4.35 21.50 10.64
CA GLN A 39 5.34 20.60 11.25
C GLN A 39 5.02 20.18 12.69
N LYS A 40 3.74 20.22 13.08
CA LYS A 40 3.29 19.69 14.37
C LYS A 40 2.96 18.22 14.24
N GLU A 41 3.53 17.44 15.15
CA GLU A 41 3.23 16.01 15.29
C GLU A 41 1.75 15.81 15.63
N CYS A 42 1.10 14.93 14.88
CA CYS A 42 -0.30 14.59 15.01
C CYS A 42 -0.44 13.07 15.13
N TRP A 43 -1.26 12.63 16.07
CA TRP A 43 -1.58 11.22 16.27
C TRP A 43 -3.01 10.97 15.81
N THR A 44 -3.18 10.12 14.80
CA THR A 44 -4.52 9.78 14.31
C THR A 44 -4.78 8.29 14.43
N SER A 45 -5.87 7.92 15.09
CA SER A 45 -6.33 6.53 15.10
C SER A 45 -6.81 6.10 13.71
N VAL A 46 -6.34 4.94 13.27
CA VAL A 46 -6.62 4.38 11.95
C VAL A 46 -7.20 2.97 12.06
N CYS A 47 -7.87 2.51 11.01
CA CYS A 47 -8.36 1.14 10.90
C CYS A 47 -7.16 0.18 10.76
N PRO A 48 -6.94 -0.76 11.70
CA PRO A 48 -5.79 -1.68 11.67
C PRO A 48 -5.69 -2.49 10.37
N ASP A 49 -6.84 -2.93 9.84
CA ASP A 49 -6.89 -3.74 8.62
C ASP A 49 -6.53 -2.96 7.34
N THR A 50 -6.37 -1.64 7.44
CA THR A 50 -5.99 -0.78 6.31
C THR A 50 -4.52 -0.39 6.32
N ILE A 51 -3.75 -0.90 7.28
CA ILE A 51 -2.33 -0.62 7.36
C ILE A 51 -1.62 -1.23 6.15
N GLY A 52 -0.83 -0.41 5.46
CA GLY A 52 0.05 -0.84 4.39
C GLY A 52 1.44 -0.25 4.56
N GLN A 53 2.47 -1.06 4.40
CA GLN A 53 3.84 -0.59 4.42
C GLN A 53 4.24 -0.01 3.05
N TYR A 54 5.00 1.08 3.05
CA TYR A 54 5.64 1.60 1.86
C TYR A 54 6.67 0.59 1.33
N THR A 55 6.57 0.25 0.05
CA THR A 55 7.43 -0.76 -0.59
C THR A 55 8.87 -0.28 -0.82
N GLY A 56 9.10 1.04 -0.75
CA GLY A 56 10.36 1.66 -1.17
C GLY A 56 10.41 2.02 -2.66
N LEU A 57 9.37 1.66 -3.43
CA LEU A 57 9.28 1.91 -4.87
C LEU A 57 8.22 2.95 -5.21
N LYS A 58 8.44 3.65 -6.32
CA LYS A 58 7.49 4.60 -6.89
C LYS A 58 7.01 4.10 -8.24
N ASP A 59 5.77 4.46 -8.56
CA ASP A 59 5.21 4.22 -9.89
C ASP A 59 5.79 5.19 -10.93
N LYS A 60 5.36 5.06 -12.20
CA LYS A 60 5.83 5.91 -13.30
C LYS A 60 5.55 7.41 -13.11
N ASN A 61 4.59 7.76 -12.26
CA ASN A 61 4.19 9.13 -11.95
C ASN A 61 4.86 9.66 -10.67
N GLY A 62 5.75 8.89 -10.06
CA GLY A 62 6.45 9.25 -8.83
C GLY A 62 5.63 9.06 -7.55
N LYS A 63 4.44 8.44 -7.63
CA LYS A 63 3.61 8.10 -6.47
C LYS A 63 4.21 6.90 -5.75
N LYS A 64 4.29 6.98 -4.41
CA LYS A 64 4.77 5.87 -3.56
C LYS A 64 3.83 4.67 -3.70
N ILE A 65 4.39 3.48 -3.84
CA ILE A 65 3.63 2.22 -3.87
C ILE A 65 3.63 1.60 -2.47
N PHE A 66 2.46 1.30 -1.96
CA PHE A 66 2.24 0.66 -0.67
C PHE A 66 1.61 -0.72 -0.85
N GLU A 67 1.75 -1.57 0.18
CA GLU A 67 0.95 -2.78 0.28
C GLU A 67 -0.56 -2.48 0.17
N GLY A 68 -1.27 -3.35 -0.55
CA GLY A 68 -2.68 -3.18 -0.87
C GLY A 68 -2.99 -2.20 -2.01
N ASP A 69 -1.98 -1.60 -2.64
CA ASP A 69 -2.19 -0.83 -3.87
C ASP A 69 -2.59 -1.73 -5.04
N ILE A 70 -3.45 -1.18 -5.89
CA ILE A 70 -3.86 -1.77 -7.16
C ILE A 70 -3.10 -1.05 -8.27
N LEU A 71 -2.29 -1.81 -9.01
CA LEU A 71 -1.47 -1.28 -10.11
C LEU A 71 -1.99 -1.75 -11.46
N VAL A 72 -1.81 -0.90 -12.47
CA VAL A 72 -1.85 -1.31 -13.88
C VAL A 72 -0.43 -1.49 -14.40
N CYS A 73 -0.16 -2.66 -14.96
CA CYS A 73 1.08 -3.00 -15.64
C CYS A 73 0.85 -3.17 -17.15
N GLY A 74 1.75 -2.61 -17.97
CA GLY A 74 1.65 -2.74 -19.42
C GLY A 74 0.38 -2.10 -19.99
N ARG A 75 -0.31 -2.80 -20.91
CA ARG A 75 -1.50 -2.24 -21.57
C ARG A 75 -2.76 -2.32 -20.71
N GLU A 76 -3.03 -3.41 -19.96
CA GLU A 76 -4.30 -3.57 -19.22
C GLU A 76 -4.23 -4.53 -18.00
N TRP A 77 -3.05 -4.93 -17.52
CA TRP A 77 -3.00 -5.91 -16.42
C TRP A 77 -3.21 -5.25 -15.07
N THR A 78 -4.37 -5.51 -14.46
CA THR A 78 -4.67 -5.12 -13.09
C THR A 78 -4.03 -6.11 -12.11
N THR A 79 -3.33 -5.57 -11.12
CA THR A 79 -2.56 -6.34 -10.15
C THR A 79 -2.71 -5.76 -8.76
N LEU A 80 -2.51 -6.60 -7.75
CA LEU A 80 -2.52 -6.23 -6.33
C LEU A 80 -1.11 -6.38 -5.74
N VAL A 81 -0.65 -5.36 -5.03
CA VAL A 81 0.64 -5.38 -4.30
C VAL A 81 0.48 -6.09 -2.97
N LEU A 82 1.22 -7.18 -2.77
CA LEU A 82 1.19 -8.02 -1.57
C LEU A 82 2.59 -8.39 -1.10
N TRP A 83 2.72 -8.73 0.18
CA TRP A 83 3.91 -9.40 0.70
C TRP A 83 3.93 -10.88 0.28
N ASN A 84 5.03 -11.32 -0.32
CA ASN A 84 5.29 -12.73 -0.62
C ASN A 84 6.21 -13.32 0.47
N GLU A 85 5.65 -14.18 1.32
CA GLU A 85 6.40 -14.82 2.41
C GLU A 85 7.50 -15.78 1.95
N GLU A 86 7.31 -16.47 0.82
CA GLU A 86 8.30 -17.42 0.28
C GLU A 86 9.58 -16.70 -0.16
N LEU A 87 9.42 -15.49 -0.70
CA LEU A 87 10.51 -14.69 -1.26
C LEU A 87 10.99 -13.56 -0.36
N ALA A 88 10.29 -13.31 0.75
CA ALA A 88 10.51 -12.18 1.64
C ALA A 88 10.59 -10.83 0.88
N THR A 89 9.64 -10.59 -0.02
CA THR A 89 9.59 -9.38 -0.85
C THR A 89 8.16 -8.95 -1.16
N PHE A 90 7.96 -7.69 -1.52
CA PHE A 90 6.71 -7.27 -2.16
C PHE A 90 6.65 -7.81 -3.59
N ALA A 91 5.49 -8.30 -4.00
CA ALA A 91 5.25 -8.84 -5.33
C ALA A 91 3.82 -8.52 -5.78
N LEU A 92 3.55 -8.81 -7.05
CA LEU A 92 2.24 -8.61 -7.66
C LEU A 92 1.46 -9.92 -7.67
N GLN A 93 0.17 -9.84 -7.33
CA GLN A 93 -0.82 -10.84 -7.69
C GLN A 93 -1.65 -10.30 -8.85
N PHE A 94 -1.68 -11.02 -9.97
CA PHE A 94 -2.58 -10.68 -11.07
C PHE A 94 -4.01 -11.06 -10.71
N ILE A 95 -5.01 -10.28 -11.14
CA ILE A 95 -6.42 -10.53 -10.81
C ILE A 95 -6.95 -11.90 -11.29
N PHE A 96 -6.31 -12.49 -12.31
CA PHE A 96 -6.64 -13.83 -12.82
C PHE A 96 -5.88 -14.96 -12.11
N GLU A 97 -4.98 -14.63 -11.17
CA GLU A 97 -4.22 -15.59 -10.38
C GLU A 97 -4.81 -15.73 -8.97
N ASN A 98 -4.69 -16.94 -8.42
CA ASN A 98 -5.14 -17.25 -7.05
C ASN A 98 -4.02 -17.13 -6.01
N LYS A 99 -2.83 -16.69 -6.41
CA LYS A 99 -1.65 -16.63 -5.54
C LYS A 99 -0.78 -15.43 -5.89
N VAL A 100 0.01 -14.97 -4.92
CA VAL A 100 1.01 -13.92 -5.14
C VAL A 100 2.09 -14.43 -6.10
N GLY A 101 2.47 -13.59 -7.06
CA GLY A 101 3.51 -13.89 -8.04
C GLY A 101 4.89 -14.05 -7.40
N LYS A 102 5.80 -14.70 -8.15
CA LYS A 102 7.17 -15.02 -7.69
C LYS A 102 8.24 -14.06 -8.22
N THR A 103 7.82 -12.93 -8.79
CA THR A 103 8.72 -11.89 -9.31
C THR A 103 8.68 -10.70 -8.36
N PRO A 104 9.83 -10.28 -7.79
CA PRO A 104 9.91 -9.09 -6.94
C PRO A 104 9.32 -7.85 -7.61
N LEU A 105 8.62 -7.01 -6.83
CA LEU A 105 7.95 -5.79 -7.32
C LEU A 105 8.90 -4.88 -8.12
N GLY A 106 10.17 -4.80 -7.72
CA GLY A 106 11.18 -3.95 -8.36
C GLY A 106 11.56 -4.36 -9.80
N GLU A 107 11.22 -5.58 -10.21
CA GLU A 107 11.47 -6.07 -11.58
C GLU A 107 10.35 -5.69 -12.57
N TRP A 108 9.26 -5.11 -12.07
CA TRP A 108 8.13 -4.67 -12.88
C TRP A 108 8.26 -3.20 -13.26
N GLN A 109 8.28 -2.89 -14.56
CA GLN A 109 8.15 -1.53 -15.09
C GLN A 109 7.60 -1.57 -16.53
N PRO A 110 6.81 -0.58 -16.97
CA PRO A 110 6.25 0.52 -16.19
C PRO A 110 5.00 0.10 -15.39
N MET A 111 4.79 0.72 -14.23
CA MET A 111 3.61 0.52 -13.37
C MET A 111 2.95 1.85 -13.02
N GLU A 112 1.64 1.84 -12.78
CA GLU A 112 0.86 2.99 -12.32
C GLU A 112 -0.10 2.58 -11.20
N VAL A 113 -0.09 3.30 -10.07
CA VAL A 113 -1.05 3.07 -8.99
C VAL A 113 -2.39 3.69 -9.37
N ILE A 114 -3.41 2.86 -9.61
CA ILE A 114 -4.76 3.33 -9.96
C ILE A 114 -5.68 3.46 -8.74
N SER A 115 -5.53 2.59 -7.73
CA SER A 115 -6.28 2.66 -6.47
C SER A 115 -5.66 1.74 -5.41
N ASN A 116 -6.43 1.33 -4.40
CA ASN A 116 -6.11 0.36 -3.36
C ASN A 116 -7.34 -0.51 -3.04
N ILE A 117 -7.12 -1.65 -2.38
CA ILE A 117 -8.17 -2.62 -2.04
C ILE A 117 -9.23 -2.12 -1.07
N TYR A 118 -8.96 -1.04 -0.35
CA TYR A 118 -9.85 -0.51 0.67
C TYR A 118 -10.83 0.53 0.11
N ASP A 119 -10.43 1.25 -0.94
CA ASP A 119 -11.25 2.27 -1.59
C ASP A 119 -11.97 1.74 -2.83
N ASN A 120 -11.34 0.86 -3.61
CA ASN A 120 -11.92 0.32 -4.85
C ASN A 120 -11.70 -1.21 -5.00
N PRO A 121 -12.22 -2.04 -4.07
CA PRO A 121 -12.09 -3.49 -4.14
C PRO A 121 -12.74 -4.10 -5.41
N GLU A 122 -13.68 -3.41 -6.04
CA GLU A 122 -14.34 -3.83 -7.28
C GLU A 122 -13.39 -3.92 -8.47
N LEU A 123 -12.27 -3.20 -8.47
CA LEU A 123 -11.26 -3.27 -9.53
C LEU A 123 -10.60 -4.65 -9.61
N LEU A 124 -10.63 -5.44 -8.53
CA LEU A 124 -10.14 -6.82 -8.51
C LEU A 124 -11.19 -7.84 -8.97
N LYS A 125 -12.45 -7.42 -9.13
CA LYS A 125 -13.55 -8.31 -9.56
C LYS A 125 -13.77 -8.29 -11.08
N GLY A 126 -13.10 -7.38 -11.79
CA GLY A 126 -13.27 -7.15 -13.22
C GLY A 126 -12.11 -7.68 -14.03
N GLY A 127 -12.28 -8.88 -14.59
CA GLY A 127 -11.45 -9.41 -15.67
C GLY A 127 -12.32 -10.17 -16.65
N LYS A 128 -12.60 -9.55 -17.80
CA LYS A 128 -12.66 -10.29 -19.07
C LYS A 128 -11.37 -10.01 -19.80
#